data_AF-A0A559QR42-F1
#
_entry.id   AF-A0A559QR42-F1
#
_cell.length_a   1.000
_cell.length_b   1.000
_cell.length_c   1.000
_cell.angle_alpha   90.00
_cell.angle_beta   90.00
_cell.angle_gamma   90.00
#
_symmetry.space_group_name_H-M   'P 1'
#
loop_
_entity.id
_entity.type
_entity.pdbx_description
1 polymer ?
#
loop_
_entity_poly.entity_id
_entity_poly.type
_entity_poly.pdbx_seq_one_letter_code
_entity_poly.pdbx_strand_id
1 'polypeptide(L)'
;MPHNQVSQLDLRSGAVICAKRYASTNNHASTAAVAARRYAKETGKMMKILVTILTVCTLVSTSQAGVYTATIDRIQAEGIGDNFNVIYPNVNITDSPCTRTNNENRLTIKNEAQMSVALAALISDKKVTIQGSGNCNEAGIETANYIMIYRNQ
;
A
#
# COMPACT_ATOMS: atom_id res chain seq x y z
N MET A 1 2.30 -65.57 77.23
CA MET A 1 1.62 -64.32 76.83
C MET A 1 2.41 -63.15 77.35
N PRO A 2 3.05 -62.35 76.47
CA PRO A 2 3.35 -60.96 76.79
C PRO A 2 2.84 -59.99 75.71
N HIS A 3 2.41 -58.84 76.21
CA HIS A 3 1.85 -57.71 75.48
C HIS A 3 2.91 -57.04 74.57
N ASN A 4 2.54 -56.80 73.31
CA ASN A 4 3.33 -56.06 72.35
C ASN A 4 3.11 -54.55 72.57
N GLN A 5 4.09 -53.88 73.19
CA GLN A 5 4.10 -52.43 73.33
C GLN A 5 4.65 -51.81 72.04
N VAL A 6 3.76 -51.28 71.19
CA VAL A 6 4.14 -50.50 70.02
C VAL A 6 4.61 -49.13 70.50
N SER A 7 5.84 -48.78 70.09
CA SER A 7 6.58 -47.58 70.46
C SER A 7 5.87 -46.29 70.01
N GLN A 8 5.88 -45.27 70.88
CA GLN A 8 5.23 -43.95 70.69
C GLN A 8 5.76 -43.11 69.51
N LEU A 9 6.61 -43.65 68.64
CA LEU A 9 7.17 -42.94 67.49
C LEU A 9 6.21 -42.86 66.28
N ASP A 10 5.19 -43.71 66.20
CA ASP A 10 4.27 -43.74 65.05
C ASP A 10 3.09 -42.74 65.12
N LEU A 11 2.87 -42.06 66.26
CA LEU A 11 1.78 -41.08 66.41
C LEU A 11 2.13 -39.66 65.93
N ARG A 12 3.38 -39.38 65.53
CA ARG A 12 3.80 -38.04 65.08
C ARG A 12 3.77 -37.84 63.56
N SER A 13 3.60 -38.89 62.75
CA SER A 13 3.54 -38.75 61.28
C SER A 13 2.11 -38.48 60.75
N GLY A 14 1.07 -38.84 61.50
CA GLY A 14 -0.33 -38.68 61.08
C GLY A 14 -0.94 -37.28 61.28
N ALA A 15 -0.39 -36.44 62.17
CA ALA A 15 -0.96 -35.14 62.49
C ALA A 15 -0.52 -34.00 61.54
N VAL A 16 0.55 -34.19 60.76
CA VAL A 16 1.10 -33.14 59.87
C VAL A 16 0.42 -33.12 58.48
N ILE A 17 -0.32 -34.18 58.13
CA ILE A 17 -0.97 -34.29 56.81
C ILE A 17 -2.36 -33.61 56.81
N CYS A 18 -3.03 -33.48 57.96
CA CYS A 18 -4.36 -32.85 58.03
C CYS A 18 -4.35 -31.32 58.13
N ALA A 19 -3.24 -30.67 58.50
CA ALA A 19 -3.16 -29.21 58.57
C ALA A 19 -2.86 -28.54 57.22
N LYS A 20 -2.35 -29.28 56.21
CA LYS A 20 -2.03 -28.69 54.89
C LYS A 20 -3.21 -28.62 53.91
N ARG A 21 -4.35 -29.27 54.18
CA ARG A 21 -5.55 -29.21 53.32
C ARG A 21 -6.61 -28.20 53.76
N TYR A 22 -6.49 -27.61 54.94
CA TYR A 22 -7.47 -26.65 55.48
C TYR A 22 -7.03 -25.18 55.43
N ALA A 23 -6.10 -24.85 54.53
CA ALA A 23 -5.82 -23.46 54.12
C ALA A 23 -6.20 -23.24 52.64
N SER A 24 -7.11 -24.07 52.12
CA SER A 24 -7.81 -23.83 50.87
C SER A 24 -9.05 -22.99 51.17
N THR A 25 -8.90 -21.67 51.07
CA THR A 25 -9.92 -20.63 50.78
C THR A 25 -9.51 -19.34 51.48
N ASN A 26 -8.65 -18.53 50.86
CA ASN A 26 -8.57 -17.07 51.10
C ASN A 26 -7.57 -16.35 50.19
N ASN A 27 -7.42 -16.76 48.92
CA ASN A 27 -6.62 -16.02 47.94
C ASN A 27 -7.38 -15.83 46.62
N HIS A 28 -8.62 -15.34 46.70
CA HIS A 28 -9.32 -14.74 45.56
C HIS A 28 -8.93 -13.26 45.40
N ALA A 29 -7.63 -12.96 45.28
CA ALA A 29 -7.18 -11.59 45.04
C ALA A 29 -5.94 -11.46 44.12
N SER A 30 -5.27 -12.56 43.76
CA SER A 30 -4.08 -12.50 42.90
C SER A 30 -4.36 -12.79 41.43
N THR A 31 -5.50 -13.37 41.08
CA THR A 31 -5.81 -13.75 39.68
C THR A 31 -6.33 -12.58 38.84
N ALA A 32 -7.10 -11.66 39.43
CA ALA A 32 -7.63 -10.50 38.73
C ALA A 32 -6.53 -9.47 38.38
N ALA A 33 -5.59 -9.22 39.29
CA ALA A 33 -4.49 -8.30 39.07
C ALA A 33 -3.45 -8.83 38.07
N VAL A 34 -3.21 -10.15 38.05
CA VAL A 34 -2.32 -10.80 37.06
C VAL A 34 -3.00 -10.90 35.69
N ALA A 35 -4.32 -11.14 35.64
CA ALA A 35 -5.09 -11.08 34.40
C ALA A 35 -5.15 -9.66 33.82
N ALA A 36 -5.45 -8.64 34.63
CA ALA A 36 -5.50 -7.23 34.21
C ALA A 36 -4.17 -6.72 33.65
N ARG A 37 -3.03 -7.16 34.22
CA ARG A 37 -1.69 -6.83 33.69
C ARG A 37 -1.38 -7.51 32.34
N ARG A 38 -1.99 -8.67 32.04
CA ARG A 38 -1.88 -9.31 30.73
C ARG A 38 -2.74 -8.62 29.68
N TYR A 39 -3.97 -8.20 30.04
CA TYR A 39 -4.84 -7.44 29.13
C TYR A 39 -4.28 -6.05 28.78
N ALA A 40 -3.66 -5.33 29.72
CA ALA A 40 -3.05 -4.02 29.43
C ALA A 40 -1.82 -4.10 28.49
N LYS A 41 -1.11 -5.23 28.47
CA LYS A 41 0.09 -5.45 27.63
C LYS A 41 -0.28 -5.88 26.21
N GLU A 42 -1.40 -6.58 26.06
CA GLU A 42 -1.95 -7.04 24.78
C GLU A 42 -2.64 -5.88 24.01
N THR A 43 -3.41 -5.04 24.71
CA THR A 43 -4.10 -3.88 24.09
C THR A 43 -3.12 -2.84 23.54
N GLY A 44 -2.01 -2.58 24.24
CA GLY A 44 -0.96 -1.68 23.76
C GLY A 44 -0.19 -2.20 22.54
N LYS A 45 -0.07 -3.53 22.37
CA LYS A 45 0.50 -4.15 21.16
C LYS A 45 -0.47 -4.08 19.98
N MET A 46 -1.75 -4.37 20.22
CA MET A 46 -2.80 -4.31 19.20
C MET A 46 -3.00 -2.87 18.68
N MET A 47 -2.97 -1.87 19.56
CA MET A 47 -3.09 -0.46 19.18
C MET A 47 -1.87 0.03 18.40
N LYS A 48 -0.66 -0.46 18.73
CA LYS A 48 0.54 -0.19 17.91
C LYS A 48 0.45 -0.83 16.53
N ILE A 49 -0.02 -2.08 16.42
CA ILE A 49 -0.19 -2.74 15.12
C ILE A 49 -1.27 -2.04 14.28
N LEU A 50 -2.39 -1.62 14.89
CA LEU A 50 -3.44 -0.89 14.19
C LEU A 50 -2.95 0.47 13.68
N VAL A 51 -2.15 1.19 14.48
CA VAL A 51 -1.53 2.47 14.07
C VAL A 51 -0.48 2.24 12.99
N THR A 52 0.33 1.17 13.06
CA THR A 52 1.29 0.84 12.00
C THR A 52 0.58 0.48 10.68
N ILE A 53 -0.52 -0.28 10.72
CA ILE A 53 -1.30 -0.64 9.51
C ILE A 53 -1.98 0.61 8.91
N LEU A 54 -2.52 1.50 9.75
CA LEU A 54 -3.16 2.73 9.29
C LEU A 54 -2.16 3.75 8.72
N THR A 55 -0.92 3.79 9.24
CA THR A 55 0.14 4.70 8.75
C THR A 55 0.76 4.22 7.43
N VAL A 56 0.69 2.93 7.10
CA VAL A 56 1.15 2.41 5.79
C VAL A 56 0.13 2.69 4.68
N CYS A 57 -1.13 2.99 5.00
CA CYS A 57 -2.20 3.14 4.01
C CYS A 57 -2.32 4.53 3.37
N THR A 58 -1.57 5.55 3.81
CA THR A 58 -1.70 6.94 3.33
C THR A 58 -0.69 7.35 2.26
N LEU A 59 0.08 6.42 1.68
CA LEU A 59 1.03 6.68 0.59
C LEU A 59 0.49 6.21 -0.77
N VAL A 60 -0.79 6.43 -1.04
CA VAL A 60 -1.30 6.39 -2.41
C VAL A 60 -0.94 7.72 -3.07
N SER A 61 0.24 7.78 -3.67
CA SER A 61 0.60 8.85 -4.60
C SER A 61 -0.42 8.86 -5.74
N THR A 62 -1.37 9.79 -5.70
CA THR A 62 -2.24 10.04 -6.85
C THR A 62 -1.34 10.60 -7.95
N SER A 63 -1.08 9.82 -9.00
CA SER A 63 -0.39 10.36 -10.16
C SER A 63 -1.24 11.47 -10.76
N GLN A 64 -0.72 12.70 -10.74
CA GLN A 64 -1.39 13.81 -11.40
C GLN A 64 -1.19 13.67 -12.91
N ALA A 65 -2.29 13.67 -13.63
CA ALA A 65 -2.32 13.81 -15.07
C ALA A 65 -1.93 15.25 -15.45
N GLY A 66 -0.76 15.41 -16.08
CA GLY A 66 -0.34 16.70 -16.64
C GLY A 66 -1.18 17.12 -17.84
N VAL A 67 -1.33 18.42 -18.05
CA VAL A 67 -1.99 19.00 -19.23
C VAL A 67 -0.97 19.82 -20.01
N TYR A 68 -0.74 19.42 -21.26
CA TYR A 68 0.29 19.98 -22.13
C TYR A 68 -0.34 20.67 -23.32
N THR A 69 0.10 21.88 -23.66
CA THR A 69 -0.33 22.56 -24.88
C THR A 69 0.88 22.78 -25.77
N ALA A 70 0.91 22.11 -26.93
CA ALA A 70 2.06 22.05 -27.82
C ALA A 70 1.65 21.76 -29.27
N THR A 71 2.57 21.95 -30.22
CA THR A 71 2.48 21.30 -31.54
C THR A 71 3.00 19.86 -31.43
N ILE A 72 2.65 18.99 -32.38
CA ILE A 72 3.22 17.64 -32.48
C ILE A 72 4.33 17.69 -33.51
N ASP A 73 5.56 17.35 -33.12
CA ASP A 73 6.71 17.35 -34.05
C ASP A 73 6.75 16.07 -34.89
N ARG A 74 6.34 14.94 -34.30
CA ARG A 74 6.30 13.63 -34.98
C ARG A 74 5.40 12.62 -34.29
N ILE A 75 4.98 11.62 -35.06
CA ILE A 75 4.30 10.40 -34.59
C ILE A 75 5.15 9.19 -34.99
N GLN A 76 5.40 8.27 -34.07
CA GLN A 76 6.20 7.07 -34.29
C GLN A 76 5.59 5.86 -33.60
N ALA A 77 6.00 4.66 -33.99
CA ALA A 77 5.71 3.45 -33.23
C ALA A 77 6.57 3.40 -31.96
N GLU A 78 6.03 2.83 -30.89
CA GLU A 78 6.77 2.58 -29.64
C GLU A 78 7.93 1.60 -29.87
N GLY A 79 7.69 0.55 -30.65
CA GLY A 79 8.65 -0.48 -31.02
C GLY A 79 8.40 -1.04 -32.42
N ILE A 80 9.26 -1.97 -32.83
CA ILE A 80 9.12 -2.67 -34.11
C ILE A 80 7.89 -3.59 -34.03
N GLY A 81 6.97 -3.44 -34.97
CA GLY A 81 5.73 -4.23 -35.02
C GLY A 81 4.54 -3.57 -34.30
N ASP A 82 4.77 -2.44 -33.62
CA ASP A 82 3.69 -1.65 -33.03
C ASP A 82 3.09 -0.68 -34.04
N ASN A 83 1.83 -0.33 -33.80
CA ASN A 83 1.19 0.78 -34.52
C ASN A 83 1.88 2.10 -34.15
N PHE A 84 1.69 3.13 -34.99
CA PHE A 84 2.23 4.49 -34.81
C PHE A 84 1.65 5.23 -33.58
N ASN A 85 1.79 4.68 -32.39
CA ASN A 85 1.05 5.04 -31.19
C ASN A 85 1.77 6.02 -30.27
N VAL A 86 2.91 6.60 -30.65
CA VAL A 86 3.64 7.54 -29.79
C VAL A 86 3.71 8.90 -30.44
N ILE A 87 3.29 9.94 -29.71
CA ILE A 87 3.43 11.34 -30.09
C ILE A 87 4.59 12.00 -29.37
N TYR A 88 5.29 12.87 -30.08
CA TYR A 88 6.34 13.74 -29.54
C TYR A 88 5.86 15.19 -29.61
N PRO A 89 5.26 15.71 -28.54
CA PRO A 89 4.89 17.12 -28.46
C PRO A 89 6.11 18.02 -28.30
N ASN A 90 6.06 19.21 -28.90
CA ASN A 90 7.08 20.24 -28.79
C ASN A 90 6.95 21.02 -27.48
N VAL A 91 7.14 20.33 -26.36
CA VAL A 91 7.12 20.88 -25.02
C VAL A 91 7.92 19.96 -24.10
N ASN A 92 8.56 20.54 -23.09
CA ASN A 92 9.18 19.75 -22.04
C ASN A 92 8.11 19.22 -21.09
N ILE A 93 7.98 17.90 -21.02
CA ILE A 93 7.13 17.22 -20.05
C ILE A 93 7.99 16.93 -18.82
N THR A 94 7.59 17.41 -17.65
CA THR A 94 8.43 17.28 -16.42
C THR A 94 7.66 16.79 -15.21
N ASP A 95 6.34 16.75 -15.32
CA ASP A 95 5.37 16.46 -14.28
C ASP A 95 4.62 15.15 -14.53
N SER A 96 5.01 14.37 -15.56
CA SER A 96 4.48 13.03 -15.76
C SER A 96 4.92 12.10 -14.62
N PRO A 97 4.07 11.18 -14.16
CA PRO A 97 4.50 10.09 -13.29
C PRO A 97 5.45 9.10 -13.98
N CYS A 98 5.60 9.18 -15.30
CA CYS A 98 6.35 8.22 -16.10
C CYS A 98 7.72 8.77 -16.50
N THR A 99 8.80 8.19 -15.95
CA THR A 99 10.17 8.68 -16.14
C THR A 99 10.58 8.83 -17.60
N ARG A 100 10.18 7.90 -18.49
CA ARG A 100 10.54 8.02 -19.91
C ARG A 100 9.77 9.11 -20.63
N THR A 101 8.52 9.36 -20.25
CA THR A 101 7.76 10.51 -20.78
C THR A 101 8.47 11.82 -20.45
N ASN A 102 8.96 11.97 -19.22
CA ASN A 102 9.71 13.15 -18.82
C ASN A 102 11.05 13.29 -19.55
N ASN A 103 11.77 12.18 -19.73
CA ASN A 103 13.11 12.23 -20.35
C ASN A 103 13.07 12.39 -21.86
N GLU A 104 12.05 11.85 -22.52
CA GLU A 104 11.96 11.74 -23.98
C GLU A 104 10.87 12.64 -24.58
N ASN A 105 10.14 13.41 -23.77
CA ASN A 105 9.03 14.29 -24.16
C ASN A 105 8.04 13.60 -25.10
N ARG A 106 7.45 12.48 -24.64
CA ARG A 106 6.55 11.68 -25.47
C ARG A 106 5.42 11.03 -24.70
N LEU A 107 4.28 10.83 -25.37
CA LEU A 107 3.11 10.15 -24.82
C LEU A 107 2.59 9.07 -25.78
N THR A 108 2.02 8.01 -25.21
CA THR A 108 1.37 6.93 -25.97
C THR A 108 -0.11 7.22 -26.20
N ILE A 109 -0.59 6.95 -27.40
CA ILE A 109 -1.97 7.03 -27.84
C ILE A 109 -2.62 5.65 -27.68
N LYS A 110 -3.84 5.60 -27.13
CA LYS A 110 -4.53 4.34 -26.85
C LYS A 110 -5.54 3.93 -27.92
N ASN A 111 -6.09 4.89 -28.66
CA ASN A 111 -7.18 4.62 -29.60
C ASN A 111 -7.02 5.35 -30.94
N GLU A 112 -7.75 4.84 -31.95
CA GLU A 112 -7.71 5.37 -33.31
C GLU A 112 -8.23 6.80 -33.43
N ALA A 113 -9.21 7.19 -32.60
CA ALA A 113 -9.75 8.55 -32.63
C ALA A 113 -8.69 9.59 -32.21
N GLN A 114 -7.96 9.34 -31.13
CA GLN A 114 -6.82 10.14 -30.70
C GLN A 114 -5.72 10.16 -31.76
N MET A 115 -5.46 9.01 -32.41
CA MET A 115 -4.51 8.91 -33.50
C MET A 115 -4.88 9.82 -34.67
N SER A 116 -6.14 9.77 -35.11
CA SER A 116 -6.63 10.62 -36.20
C SER A 116 -6.52 12.11 -35.85
N VAL A 117 -6.81 12.49 -34.60
CA VAL A 117 -6.65 13.88 -34.14
C VAL A 117 -5.18 14.29 -34.10
N ALA A 118 -4.30 13.44 -33.55
CA ALA A 118 -2.87 13.70 -33.50
C ALA A 118 -2.27 13.84 -34.90
N LEU A 119 -2.67 12.97 -35.83
CA LEU A 119 -2.23 13.02 -37.22
C LEU A 119 -2.77 14.27 -37.93
N ALA A 120 -4.03 14.61 -37.74
CA ALA A 120 -4.61 15.83 -38.29
C ALA A 120 -3.88 17.08 -37.77
N ALA A 121 -3.55 17.12 -36.48
CA ALA A 121 -2.78 18.20 -35.87
C ALA A 121 -1.37 18.32 -36.45
N LEU A 122 -0.67 17.20 -36.62
CA LEU A 122 0.67 17.14 -37.22
C LEU A 122 0.64 17.66 -38.66
N ILE A 123 -0.29 17.18 -39.49
CA ILE A 123 -0.38 17.58 -40.91
C ILE A 123 -0.78 19.06 -41.06
N SER A 124 -1.61 19.57 -40.15
CA SER A 124 -2.13 20.94 -40.20
C SER A 124 -1.30 21.96 -39.40
N ASP A 125 -0.19 21.51 -38.79
CA ASP A 125 0.67 22.30 -37.91
C ASP A 125 -0.12 23.10 -36.86
N LYS A 126 -1.04 22.40 -36.17
CA LYS A 126 -1.90 23.00 -35.14
C LYS A 126 -1.43 22.67 -33.74
N LYS A 127 -1.60 23.64 -32.85
CA LYS A 127 -1.47 23.41 -31.41
C LYS A 127 -2.58 22.49 -30.94
N VAL A 128 -2.18 21.50 -30.15
CA VAL A 128 -3.06 20.58 -29.44
C VAL A 128 -2.91 20.77 -27.95
N THR A 129 -3.98 20.47 -27.23
CA THR A 129 -3.90 20.18 -25.80
C THR A 129 -3.99 18.68 -25.60
N ILE A 130 -3.00 18.15 -24.88
CA ILE A 130 -2.87 16.74 -24.53
C ILE A 130 -3.02 16.65 -23.02
N GLN A 131 -3.97 15.86 -22.54
CA GLN A 131 -4.02 15.51 -21.13
C GLN A 131 -3.45 14.11 -20.96
N GLY A 132 -2.43 13.98 -20.13
CA GLY A 132 -1.90 12.70 -19.68
C GLY A 132 -2.92 11.92 -18.87
N SER A 133 -2.81 10.60 -18.79
CA SER A 133 -3.70 9.76 -17.98
C SER A 133 -3.21 9.56 -16.56
N GLY A 134 -1.96 9.95 -16.26
CA GLY A 134 -1.27 9.58 -15.04
C GLY A 134 -0.85 8.11 -14.97
N ASN A 135 -1.05 7.33 -16.04
CA ASN A 135 -0.73 5.89 -16.07
C ASN A 135 0.39 5.59 -17.08
N CYS A 136 1.39 4.84 -16.62
CA CYS A 136 2.49 4.37 -17.45
C CYS A 136 2.14 3.03 -18.09
N ASN A 137 2.43 2.89 -19.37
CA ASN A 137 2.38 1.60 -20.05
C ASN A 137 3.60 0.72 -19.69
N GLU A 138 3.67 -0.46 -20.28
CA GLU A 138 4.76 -1.43 -20.04
C GLU A 138 6.13 -0.89 -20.43
N ALA A 139 6.21 -0.02 -21.44
CA ALA A 139 7.45 0.65 -21.81
C ALA A 139 7.81 1.83 -20.91
N GLY A 140 6.98 2.19 -19.91
CA GLY A 140 7.21 3.30 -18.99
C GLY A 140 6.90 4.67 -19.57
N ILE A 141 6.02 4.73 -20.58
CA ILE A 141 5.52 5.95 -21.23
C ILE A 141 4.10 6.22 -20.74
N GLU A 142 3.79 7.48 -20.44
CA GLU A 142 2.45 7.90 -20.07
C GLU A 142 1.49 7.80 -21.27
N THR A 143 0.30 7.25 -21.01
CA THR A 143 -0.77 7.23 -22.01
C THR A 143 -1.53 8.55 -22.01
N ALA A 144 -1.82 9.12 -23.19
CA ALA A 144 -2.69 10.28 -23.35
C ALA A 144 -4.17 9.89 -23.12
N ASN A 145 -4.83 10.64 -22.24
CA ASN A 145 -6.26 10.51 -21.98
C ASN A 145 -7.09 11.14 -23.11
N TYR A 146 -6.70 12.32 -23.59
CA TYR A 146 -7.27 12.93 -24.79
C TYR A 146 -6.27 13.83 -25.50
N ILE A 147 -6.56 14.11 -26.77
CA ILE A 147 -5.85 15.07 -27.61
C ILE A 147 -6.92 15.93 -28.27
N MET A 148 -6.81 17.25 -28.15
CA MET A 148 -7.77 18.19 -28.72
C MET A 148 -7.05 19.23 -29.56
N ILE A 149 -7.51 19.44 -30.79
CA ILE A 149 -7.08 20.57 -31.63
C ILE A 149 -7.94 21.77 -31.29
N TYR A 150 -7.31 22.88 -30.92
CA TYR A 150 -8.03 24.14 -30.80
C TYR A 150 -8.11 24.82 -32.16
N ARG A 151 -9.31 25.28 -32.52
CA ARG A 151 -9.50 26.18 -33.65
C ARG A 151 -8.96 27.54 -33.19
N ASN A 152 -7.71 27.83 -33.59
CA ASN A 152 -6.96 29.10 -33.46
C ASN A 152 -7.60 30.17 -32.53
N GLN A 153 -6.88 30.53 -31.47
CA GLN A 153 -6.77 31.96 -31.13
C GLN A 153 -5.87 32.65 -32.15
#